data_AF-A0A8S3EQ57-F1
#
_entry.id   AF-A0A8S3EQ57-F1
#
_cell.length_a   1.000
_cell.length_b   1.000
_cell.length_c   1.000
_cell.angle_alpha   90.00
_cell.angle_beta   90.00
_cell.angle_gamma   90.00
#
_symmetry.space_group_name_H-M   'P 1'
#
loop_
_entity.id
_entity.type
_entity.pdbx_description
1 polymer ?
#
loop_
_entity_poly.entity_id
_entity_poly.type
_entity_poly.pdbx_seq_one_letter_code
_entity_poly.pdbx_strand_id
1 'polypeptide(L)'
;KSIDNIDTDKLFERDPIYALETVYVYLNLLNLPGIKTYLAYRTIDEQLYEKYILPSIIFKVLTSATKASHFSLHDLQKLNDYSETLSLILNCVQTEIYSCTTSNYSKTTTSILLFVCTYSDKTVLIPNLIKTDFVKGVAECLKKVHELHGRQSTLLINIIDNICRHEDGIIALNSLQALEFTKEIQNVDNLMNEDDIEKIVLVRMALALGRTLEQLENDRTCPNDAVDHLLQLITAAEQSQDYSHNGLHLSELLIFLMILISYKRPLEYLLEHSQAKFDNKTQSTTQFFITSFLKFHENVSNEDPLKSLTMAAFCNIFWNISRRHQYQKELKKTEEFQKLIKDIAEKKEKFESLQQVPKFIDNIEKA
;
A
#
# COMPACT_ATOMS: atom_id res chain seq x y z
N LYS A 1 5.85 -36.43 -20.46
CA LYS A 1 6.53 -35.96 -21.70
C LYS A 1 6.07 -34.53 -21.97
N SER A 2 6.97 -33.57 -21.75
CA SER A 2 6.99 -32.15 -22.15
C SER A 2 5.68 -31.33 -22.07
N ILE A 3 5.39 -30.77 -20.89
CA ILE A 3 4.75 -29.45 -20.77
C ILE A 3 5.75 -28.41 -20.21
N ASP A 4 6.98 -28.81 -19.89
CA ASP A 4 8.01 -27.97 -19.25
C ASP A 4 8.65 -26.90 -20.16
N ASN A 5 8.15 -26.66 -21.37
CA ASN A 5 8.72 -25.65 -22.29
C ASN A 5 7.72 -24.61 -22.80
N ILE A 6 6.48 -24.59 -22.29
CA ILE A 6 5.68 -23.38 -22.42
C ILE A 6 6.17 -22.46 -21.32
N ASP A 7 6.82 -21.38 -21.71
CA ASP A 7 7.19 -20.28 -20.83
C ASP A 7 5.88 -19.70 -20.26
N THR A 8 5.41 -20.27 -19.15
CA THR A 8 4.12 -19.95 -18.54
C THR A 8 4.03 -18.47 -18.18
N ASP A 9 5.19 -17.85 -17.93
CA ASP A 9 5.28 -16.43 -17.62
C ASP A 9 4.93 -15.60 -18.86
N LYS A 10 5.47 -15.94 -20.03
CA LYS A 10 5.08 -15.31 -21.30
C LYS A 10 3.63 -15.59 -21.70
N LEU A 11 3.07 -16.72 -21.28
CA LEU A 11 1.67 -17.06 -21.54
C LEU A 11 0.73 -16.21 -20.69
N PHE A 12 1.01 -16.08 -19.38
CA PHE A 12 0.22 -15.26 -18.47
C PHE A 12 0.33 -13.76 -18.78
N GLU A 13 1.48 -13.29 -19.26
CA GLU A 13 1.63 -11.91 -19.73
C GLU A 13 0.78 -11.59 -20.97
N ARG A 14 0.52 -12.60 -21.81
CA ARG A 14 -0.29 -12.45 -23.03
C ARG A 14 -1.79 -12.65 -22.79
N ASP A 15 -2.14 -13.41 -21.76
CA ASP A 15 -3.53 -13.71 -21.41
C ASP A 15 -3.77 -13.61 -19.89
N PRO A 16 -4.08 -12.40 -19.41
CA PRO A 16 -4.35 -12.16 -17.98
C PRO A 16 -5.62 -12.85 -17.47
N ILE A 17 -6.59 -13.18 -18.36
CA ILE A 17 -7.81 -13.90 -18.00
C ILE A 17 -7.43 -15.35 -17.68
N TYR A 18 -6.62 -15.97 -18.54
CA TYR A 18 -6.10 -17.32 -18.30
C TYR A 18 -5.24 -17.40 -17.02
N ALA A 19 -4.48 -16.34 -16.71
CA ALA A 19 -3.75 -16.25 -15.44
C ALA A 19 -4.71 -16.29 -14.24
N LEU A 20 -5.82 -15.54 -14.30
CA LEU A 20 -6.85 -15.54 -13.26
C LEU A 20 -7.58 -16.88 -13.14
N GLU A 21 -7.92 -17.54 -14.25
CA GLU A 21 -8.49 -18.90 -14.23
C GLU A 21 -7.53 -19.89 -13.55
N THR A 22 -6.23 -19.76 -13.85
CA THR A 22 -5.20 -20.58 -13.23
C THR A 22 -5.14 -20.37 -11.72
N VAL A 23 -5.28 -19.13 -11.22
CA VAL A 23 -5.41 -18.84 -9.78
C VAL A 23 -6.53 -19.67 -9.16
N TYR A 24 -7.72 -19.68 -9.77
CA TYR A 24 -8.86 -20.45 -9.25
C TYR A 24 -8.65 -21.97 -9.27
N VAL A 25 -7.99 -22.50 -10.31
CA VAL A 25 -7.66 -23.93 -10.37
C VAL A 25 -6.78 -24.33 -9.18
N TYR A 26 -5.75 -23.54 -8.88
CA TYR A 26 -4.86 -23.85 -7.77
C TYR A 26 -5.48 -23.55 -6.39
N LEU A 27 -6.36 -22.54 -6.26
CA LEU A 27 -7.16 -22.34 -5.05
C LEU A 27 -8.12 -23.51 -4.80
N ASN A 28 -8.71 -24.09 -5.85
CA ASN A 28 -9.52 -25.31 -5.74
C ASN A 28 -8.71 -26.51 -5.23
N LEU A 29 -7.45 -26.62 -5.64
CA LEU A 29 -6.54 -27.64 -5.09
C LEU A 29 -6.31 -27.42 -3.59
N LEU A 30 -6.06 -26.18 -3.16
CA LEU A 30 -5.92 -25.84 -1.73
C LEU A 30 -7.19 -26.14 -0.92
N ASN A 31 -8.36 -26.08 -1.57
CA ASN A 31 -9.65 -26.35 -0.95
C ASN A 31 -9.95 -27.85 -0.78
N LEU A 32 -9.09 -28.75 -1.30
CA LEU A 32 -9.28 -30.20 -1.18
C LEU A 32 -9.26 -30.64 0.30
N PRO A 33 -10.13 -31.58 0.72
CA PRO A 33 -10.23 -32.01 2.12
C PRO A 33 -8.90 -32.44 2.73
N GLY A 34 -8.08 -33.18 2.00
CA GLY A 34 -6.76 -33.63 2.49
C GLY A 34 -5.80 -32.46 2.78
N ILE A 35 -5.81 -31.41 1.95
CA ILE A 35 -4.99 -30.22 2.16
C ILE A 35 -5.55 -29.41 3.34
N LYS A 36 -6.87 -29.23 3.44
CA LYS A 36 -7.50 -28.57 4.60
C LYS A 36 -7.18 -29.28 5.92
N THR A 37 -7.31 -30.60 5.97
CA THR A 37 -6.96 -31.39 7.15
C THR A 37 -5.49 -31.23 7.50
N TYR A 38 -4.60 -31.25 6.50
CA TYR A 38 -3.18 -30.98 6.74
C TYR A 38 -2.95 -29.57 7.30
N LEU A 39 -3.51 -28.53 6.68
CA LEU A 39 -3.35 -27.14 7.16
C LEU A 39 -3.94 -26.92 8.56
N ALA A 40 -5.03 -27.61 8.90
CA ALA A 40 -5.67 -27.48 10.21
C ALA A 40 -4.93 -28.18 11.34
N TYR A 41 -4.35 -29.36 11.07
CA TYR A 41 -3.86 -30.24 12.14
C TYR A 41 -2.36 -30.53 12.07
N ARG A 42 -1.70 -30.32 10.92
CA ARG A 42 -0.29 -30.68 10.68
C ARG A 42 0.09 -32.12 11.06
N THR A 43 -0.88 -33.04 11.06
CA THR A 43 -0.73 -34.39 11.64
C THR A 43 -0.41 -35.49 10.63
N ILE A 44 -0.45 -35.22 9.32
CA ILE A 44 -0.32 -36.25 8.28
C ILE A 44 0.78 -35.89 7.28
N ASP A 45 1.82 -36.73 7.20
CA ASP A 45 2.84 -36.76 6.15
C ASP A 45 3.48 -35.39 5.85
N GLU A 46 3.97 -34.76 6.91
CA GLU A 46 4.54 -33.40 6.93
C GLU A 46 5.55 -33.18 5.81
N GLN A 47 6.43 -34.15 5.53
CA GLN A 47 7.41 -34.02 4.45
C GLN A 47 6.78 -33.95 3.06
N LEU A 48 5.71 -34.70 2.76
CA LEU A 48 5.10 -34.68 1.44
C LEU A 48 4.36 -33.36 1.20
N TYR A 49 3.54 -32.95 2.16
CA TYR A 49 2.72 -31.75 2.04
C TYR A 49 3.54 -30.47 2.15
N GLU A 50 4.46 -30.38 3.12
CA GLU A 50 5.23 -29.18 3.39
C GLU A 50 6.33 -28.96 2.34
N LYS A 51 7.00 -30.02 1.87
CA LYS A 51 8.15 -29.87 0.97
C LYS A 51 7.77 -29.82 -0.51
N TYR A 52 6.65 -30.45 -0.90
CA TYR A 52 6.33 -30.66 -2.31
C TYR A 52 4.97 -30.09 -2.70
N ILE A 53 3.89 -30.44 -2.01
CA ILE A 53 2.53 -30.10 -2.45
C ILE A 53 2.24 -28.61 -2.22
N LEU A 54 2.34 -28.11 -0.99
CA LEU A 54 2.01 -26.73 -0.68
C LEU A 54 2.90 -25.71 -1.40
N PRO A 55 4.24 -25.82 -1.38
CA PRO A 55 5.09 -24.87 -2.09
C PRO A 55 4.79 -24.82 -3.59
N SER A 56 4.50 -25.96 -4.22
CA SER A 56 4.22 -26.02 -5.66
C SER A 56 2.89 -25.38 -6.02
N ILE A 57 1.84 -25.65 -5.22
CA ILE A 57 0.52 -25.04 -5.42
C ILE A 57 0.61 -23.53 -5.16
N ILE A 58 1.21 -23.13 -4.04
CA ILE A 58 1.39 -21.71 -3.66
C ILE A 58 2.20 -20.96 -4.72
N PHE A 59 3.31 -21.53 -5.20
CA PHE A 59 4.12 -20.93 -6.25
C PHE A 59 3.31 -20.70 -7.53
N LYS A 60 2.45 -21.64 -7.92
CA LYS A 60 1.60 -21.48 -9.10
C LYS A 60 0.48 -20.46 -8.91
N VAL A 61 -0.13 -20.39 -7.72
CA VAL A 61 -1.07 -19.29 -7.39
C VAL A 61 -0.35 -17.96 -7.49
N LEU A 62 0.87 -17.87 -6.95
CA LEU A 62 1.70 -16.67 -6.93
C LEU A 62 2.04 -16.13 -8.32
N THR A 63 2.64 -16.96 -9.16
CA THR A 63 3.04 -16.57 -10.52
C THR A 63 1.82 -16.18 -11.36
N SER A 64 0.68 -16.82 -11.13
CA SER A 64 -0.55 -16.51 -11.88
C SER A 64 -1.22 -15.23 -11.36
N ALA A 65 -1.28 -15.03 -10.04
CA ALA A 65 -1.90 -13.86 -9.41
C ALA A 65 -1.12 -12.56 -9.65
N THR A 66 0.21 -12.64 -9.75
CA THR A 66 1.06 -11.49 -10.11
C THR A 66 0.85 -11.04 -11.56
N LYS A 67 0.43 -11.94 -12.45
CA LYS A 67 0.22 -11.67 -13.89
C LYS A 67 -1.24 -11.43 -14.27
N ALA A 68 -2.19 -11.76 -13.41
CA ALA A 68 -3.59 -11.42 -13.60
C ALA A 68 -3.76 -9.91 -13.56
N SER A 69 -4.37 -9.34 -14.62
CA SER A 69 -4.36 -7.90 -14.86
C SER A 69 -5.13 -7.15 -13.78
N HIS A 70 -6.29 -7.63 -13.31
CA HIS A 70 -6.98 -7.14 -12.11
C HIS A 70 -7.98 -8.20 -11.59
N PHE A 71 -8.22 -8.24 -10.27
CA PHE A 71 -9.35 -8.99 -9.68
C PHE A 71 -10.59 -8.10 -9.71
N SER A 72 -11.70 -8.57 -10.31
CA SER A 72 -12.97 -7.84 -10.32
C SER A 72 -13.77 -8.02 -9.02
N LEU A 73 -14.82 -7.21 -8.84
CA LEU A 73 -15.80 -7.37 -7.76
C LEU A 73 -16.55 -8.73 -7.80
N HIS A 74 -16.65 -9.35 -8.98
CA HIS A 74 -17.21 -10.69 -9.12
C HIS A 74 -16.20 -11.77 -8.70
N ASP A 75 -14.91 -11.53 -8.93
CA ASP A 75 -13.83 -12.40 -8.48
C ASP A 75 -13.70 -12.41 -6.95
N LEU A 76 -13.95 -11.27 -6.32
CA LEU A 76 -14.10 -11.14 -4.87
C LEU A 76 -15.12 -12.10 -4.25
N GLN A 77 -16.31 -12.18 -4.86
CA GLN A 77 -17.37 -13.05 -4.36
C GLN A 77 -16.96 -14.51 -4.44
N LYS A 78 -16.30 -14.92 -5.53
CA LYS A 78 -15.71 -16.25 -5.65
C LYS A 78 -14.57 -16.48 -4.66
N LEU A 79 -13.74 -15.47 -4.37
CA LEU A 79 -12.66 -15.59 -3.40
C LEU A 79 -13.16 -15.79 -1.97
N ASN A 80 -14.35 -15.29 -1.65
CA ASN A 80 -14.99 -15.57 -0.35
C ASN A 80 -15.30 -17.06 -0.17
N ASP A 81 -15.52 -17.83 -1.24
CA ASP A 81 -15.72 -19.28 -1.16
C ASP A 81 -14.46 -20.02 -0.66
N TYR A 82 -13.30 -19.37 -0.73
CA TYR A 82 -12.03 -19.90 -0.24
C TYR A 82 -11.61 -19.29 1.10
N SER A 83 -12.45 -18.50 1.77
CA SER A 83 -12.08 -17.78 3.00
C SER A 83 -11.56 -18.72 4.08
N GLU A 84 -12.19 -19.89 4.27
CA GLU A 84 -11.75 -20.90 5.24
C GLU A 84 -10.35 -21.44 4.92
N THR A 85 -10.09 -21.80 3.65
CA THR A 85 -8.79 -22.30 3.20
C THR A 85 -7.70 -21.24 3.36
N LEU A 86 -8.03 -19.98 3.01
CA LEU A 86 -7.15 -18.85 3.24
C LEU A 86 -6.89 -18.67 4.73
N SER A 87 -7.90 -18.74 5.61
CA SER A 87 -7.69 -18.72 7.07
C SER A 87 -6.73 -19.80 7.53
N LEU A 88 -6.86 -21.03 7.01
CA LEU A 88 -5.99 -22.15 7.39
C LEU A 88 -4.54 -21.93 6.92
N ILE A 89 -4.35 -21.39 5.71
CA ILE A 89 -3.02 -21.01 5.21
C ILE A 89 -2.42 -19.89 6.09
N LEU A 90 -3.22 -18.87 6.40
CA LEU A 90 -2.80 -17.71 7.20
C LEU A 90 -2.53 -18.10 8.66
N ASN A 91 -3.27 -19.04 9.24
CA ASN A 91 -2.99 -19.62 10.56
C ASN A 91 -1.70 -20.44 10.57
N CYS A 92 -1.41 -21.18 9.49
CA CYS A 92 -0.13 -21.85 9.34
C CYS A 92 1.02 -20.84 9.36
N VAL A 93 0.87 -19.72 8.65
CA VAL A 93 1.84 -18.61 8.66
C VAL A 93 1.98 -18.01 10.03
N GLN A 94 0.87 -17.69 10.69
CA GLN A 94 0.91 -17.11 12.03
C GLN A 94 1.64 -18.03 13.01
N THR A 95 1.40 -19.34 12.94
CA THR A 95 2.08 -20.34 13.78
C THR A 95 3.58 -20.39 13.47
N GLU A 96 3.95 -20.43 12.19
CA GLU A 96 5.35 -20.39 11.76
C GLU A 96 6.04 -19.12 12.26
N ILE A 97 5.46 -17.94 11.98
CA ILE A 97 6.10 -16.70 12.36
C ILE A 97 6.13 -16.51 13.89
N TYR A 98 5.11 -16.98 14.62
CA TYR A 98 5.11 -16.94 16.08
C TYR A 98 6.22 -17.80 16.69
N SER A 99 6.42 -19.00 16.13
CA SER A 99 7.43 -19.97 16.58
C SER A 99 8.89 -19.58 16.27
N CYS A 100 9.10 -18.47 15.56
CA CYS A 100 10.42 -18.02 15.15
C CYS A 100 11.32 -17.70 16.33
N THR A 101 12.41 -18.46 16.43
CA THR A 101 13.51 -18.21 17.36
C THR A 101 14.90 -18.32 16.74
N THR A 102 15.12 -18.75 15.48
CA THR A 102 16.44 -18.59 14.80
C THR A 102 16.49 -18.98 13.32
N SER A 103 17.18 -18.14 12.54
CA SER A 103 18.00 -18.29 11.32
C SER A 103 17.66 -19.17 10.11
N ASN A 104 16.68 -20.07 10.11
CA ASN A 104 16.36 -20.85 8.90
C ASN A 104 14.86 -21.06 8.73
N TYR A 105 14.21 -20.09 8.08
CA TYR A 105 12.84 -20.29 7.60
C TYR A 105 12.81 -21.41 6.55
N SER A 106 11.79 -22.27 6.63
CA SER A 106 11.53 -23.24 5.59
C SER A 106 11.21 -22.53 4.26
N LYS A 107 11.53 -23.16 3.12
CA LYS A 107 11.13 -22.68 1.78
C LYS A 107 9.62 -22.43 1.72
N THR A 108 8.86 -23.17 2.51
CA THR A 108 7.41 -23.10 2.64
C THR A 108 7.00 -21.77 3.25
N THR A 109 7.57 -21.35 4.39
CA THR A 109 7.23 -20.06 5.00
C THR A 109 7.57 -18.87 4.13
N THR A 110 8.71 -18.90 3.42
CA THR A 110 9.04 -17.83 2.45
C THR A 110 8.04 -17.81 1.28
N SER A 111 7.65 -18.98 0.77
CA SER A 111 6.66 -19.08 -0.31
C SER A 111 5.28 -18.59 0.14
N ILE A 112 4.89 -18.87 1.38
CA ILE A 112 3.62 -18.36 1.90
C ILE A 112 3.69 -16.86 2.18
N LEU A 113 4.80 -16.32 2.74
CA LEU A 113 4.97 -14.86 2.88
C LEU A 113 4.91 -14.14 1.53
N LEU A 114 5.52 -14.70 0.49
CA LEU A 114 5.38 -14.19 -0.88
C LEU A 114 3.93 -14.23 -1.33
N PHE A 115 3.22 -15.33 -1.07
CA PHE A 115 1.80 -15.47 -1.39
C PHE A 115 0.97 -14.39 -0.73
N VAL A 116 1.17 -14.17 0.56
CA VAL A 116 0.42 -13.14 1.26
C VAL A 116 0.82 -11.75 0.79
N CYS A 117 2.10 -11.48 0.53
CA CYS A 117 2.54 -10.21 -0.03
C CYS A 117 1.85 -9.92 -1.38
N THR A 118 1.72 -10.92 -2.24
CA THR A 118 1.02 -10.82 -3.53
C THR A 118 -0.49 -10.68 -3.34
N TYR A 119 -1.03 -11.35 -2.33
CA TYR A 119 -2.45 -11.32 -2.02
C TYR A 119 -2.86 -9.98 -1.39
N SER A 120 -2.03 -9.40 -0.52
CA SER A 120 -2.26 -8.11 0.12
C SER A 120 -2.08 -6.93 -0.83
N ASP A 121 -1.22 -7.06 -1.85
CA ASP A 121 -1.08 -6.07 -2.94
C ASP A 121 -2.42 -5.79 -3.62
N LYS A 122 -3.33 -6.78 -3.61
CA LYS A 122 -4.71 -6.59 -4.05
C LYS A 122 -5.52 -6.02 -2.89
N THR A 123 -5.57 -4.68 -2.78
CA THR A 123 -6.27 -3.93 -1.70
C THR A 123 -7.69 -4.42 -1.45
N VAL A 124 -8.38 -4.80 -2.53
CA VAL A 124 -9.71 -5.42 -2.54
C VAL A 124 -9.83 -6.67 -1.64
N LEU A 125 -8.73 -7.40 -1.40
CA LEU A 125 -8.69 -8.63 -0.61
C LEU A 125 -8.33 -8.42 0.87
N ILE A 126 -7.95 -7.20 1.26
CA ILE A 126 -7.60 -6.86 2.64
C ILE A 126 -8.72 -7.18 3.65
N PRO A 127 -10.02 -6.94 3.37
CA PRO A 127 -11.08 -7.33 4.29
C PRO A 127 -11.08 -8.83 4.66
N ASN A 128 -10.65 -9.70 3.75
CA ASN A 128 -10.51 -11.12 4.03
C ASN A 128 -9.34 -11.37 4.97
N LEU A 129 -8.17 -10.75 4.75
CA LEU A 129 -7.02 -10.87 5.66
C LEU A 129 -7.34 -10.40 7.09
N ILE A 130 -8.17 -9.37 7.24
CA ILE A 130 -8.58 -8.86 8.55
C ILE A 130 -9.45 -9.89 9.28
N LYS A 131 -10.40 -10.52 8.58
CA LYS A 131 -11.31 -11.52 9.17
C LYS A 131 -10.62 -12.78 9.68
N THR A 132 -9.44 -13.11 9.15
CA THR A 132 -8.73 -14.34 9.48
C THR A 132 -7.64 -14.15 10.55
N ASP A 133 -7.71 -13.09 11.35
CA ASP A 133 -6.68 -12.71 12.34
C ASP A 133 -5.26 -12.57 11.77
N PHE A 134 -5.11 -12.50 10.44
CA PHE A 134 -3.79 -12.47 9.82
C PHE A 134 -3.05 -11.19 10.14
N VAL A 135 -3.76 -10.05 10.17
CA VAL A 135 -3.20 -8.75 10.55
C VAL A 135 -2.63 -8.80 11.97
N LYS A 136 -3.28 -9.54 12.88
CA LYS A 136 -2.75 -9.80 14.23
C LYS A 136 -1.46 -10.61 14.17
N GLY A 137 -1.44 -11.68 13.37
CA GLY A 137 -0.20 -12.43 13.09
C GLY A 137 0.94 -11.52 12.66
N VAL A 138 0.75 -10.75 11.57
CA VAL A 138 1.74 -9.80 11.03
C VAL A 138 2.21 -8.79 12.07
N ALA A 139 1.30 -8.20 12.86
CA ALA A 139 1.66 -7.25 13.90
C ALA A 139 2.51 -7.87 15.02
N GLU A 140 2.28 -9.13 15.38
CA GLU A 140 3.15 -9.86 16.31
C GLU A 140 4.53 -10.13 15.70
N CYS A 141 4.61 -10.38 14.40
CA CYS A 141 5.86 -10.58 13.68
C CYS A 141 6.73 -9.32 13.67
N LEU A 142 6.09 -8.15 13.55
CA LEU A 142 6.76 -6.86 13.63
C LEU A 142 7.54 -6.68 14.93
N LYS A 143 7.03 -7.20 16.05
CA LYS A 143 7.73 -7.14 17.35
C LYS A 143 9.09 -7.85 17.31
N LYS A 144 9.22 -8.85 16.43
CA LYS A 144 10.44 -9.65 16.24
C LYS A 144 11.19 -9.30 14.96
N VAL A 145 10.88 -8.19 14.30
CA VAL A 145 11.46 -7.82 13.00
C VAL A 145 12.99 -7.74 13.00
N HIS A 146 13.59 -7.41 14.15
CA HIS A 146 15.03 -7.37 14.35
C HIS A 146 15.69 -8.76 14.36
N GLU A 147 14.90 -9.82 14.59
CA GLU A 147 15.34 -11.22 14.56
C GLU A 147 15.21 -11.84 13.16
N LEU A 148 14.64 -11.11 12.19
CA LEU A 148 14.39 -11.58 10.82
C LEU A 148 15.58 -11.30 9.90
N HIS A 149 15.80 -12.18 8.90
CA HIS A 149 16.80 -11.95 7.85
C HIS A 149 16.26 -10.99 6.78
N GLY A 150 17.16 -10.27 6.09
CA GLY A 150 16.83 -9.18 5.15
C GLY A 150 15.62 -9.43 4.23
N ARG A 151 15.60 -10.55 3.49
CA ARG A 151 14.46 -10.87 2.59
C ARG A 151 13.12 -11.02 3.32
N GLN A 152 13.12 -11.52 4.55
CA GLN A 152 11.92 -11.70 5.35
C GLN A 152 11.41 -10.37 5.87
N SER A 153 12.33 -9.51 6.36
CA SER A 153 12.01 -8.16 6.77
C SER A 153 11.40 -7.37 5.61
N THR A 154 11.99 -7.43 4.41
CA THR A 154 11.46 -6.82 3.19
C THR A 154 10.04 -7.31 2.88
N LEU A 155 9.80 -8.64 2.91
CA LEU A 155 8.46 -9.18 2.66
C LEU A 155 7.44 -8.75 3.71
N LEU A 156 7.84 -8.70 4.98
CA LEU A 156 6.98 -8.24 6.06
C LEU A 156 6.61 -6.76 5.89
N ILE A 157 7.59 -5.91 5.57
CA ILE A 157 7.39 -4.48 5.28
C ILE A 157 6.42 -4.30 4.11
N ASN A 158 6.61 -5.04 3.01
CA ASN A 158 5.70 -4.99 1.86
C ASN A 158 4.28 -5.43 2.23
N ILE A 159 4.13 -6.48 3.05
CA ILE A 159 2.81 -6.94 3.50
C ILE A 159 2.11 -5.83 4.29
N ILE A 160 2.83 -5.16 5.19
CA ILE A 160 2.27 -4.09 6.03
C ILE A 160 1.94 -2.86 5.19
N ASP A 161 2.83 -2.46 4.28
CA ASP A 161 2.58 -1.40 3.31
C ASP A 161 1.30 -1.66 2.54
N ASN A 162 1.15 -2.86 1.99
CA ASN A 162 -0.04 -3.28 1.27
C ASN A 162 -1.32 -3.27 2.15
N ILE A 163 -1.23 -3.66 3.42
CA ILE A 163 -2.37 -3.58 4.35
C ILE A 163 -2.72 -2.12 4.65
N CYS A 164 -1.72 -1.26 4.83
CA CYS A 164 -1.86 0.18 5.09
C CYS A 164 -2.47 0.94 3.91
N ARG A 165 -2.42 0.40 2.68
CA ARG A 165 -3.15 0.95 1.53
C ARG A 165 -4.67 0.83 1.66
N HIS A 166 -5.18 0.07 2.64
CA HIS A 166 -6.61 -0.10 2.91
C HIS A 166 -6.98 0.40 4.30
N GLU A 167 -8.06 1.17 4.42
CA GLU A 167 -8.50 1.77 5.69
C GLU A 167 -8.70 0.74 6.81
N ASP A 168 -9.52 -0.29 6.56
CA ASP A 168 -9.78 -1.31 7.57
C ASP A 168 -8.47 -1.98 8.03
N GLY A 169 -7.46 -2.01 7.16
CA GLY A 169 -6.11 -2.48 7.46
C GLY A 169 -5.38 -1.56 8.41
N ILE A 170 -5.41 -0.24 8.16
CA ILE A 170 -4.87 0.78 9.08
C ILE A 170 -5.52 0.67 10.46
N ILE A 171 -6.87 0.57 10.51
CA ILE A 171 -7.62 0.47 11.77
C ILE A 171 -7.21 -0.79 12.53
N ALA A 172 -7.16 -1.94 11.85
CA ALA A 172 -6.75 -3.21 12.44
C ALA A 172 -5.32 -3.13 12.98
N LEU A 173 -4.36 -2.62 12.22
CA LEU A 173 -2.96 -2.47 12.64
C LEU A 173 -2.80 -1.48 13.80
N ASN A 174 -3.53 -0.37 13.81
CA ASN A 174 -3.51 0.58 14.92
C ASN A 174 -4.08 0.01 16.21
N SER A 175 -5.14 -0.80 16.13
CA SER A 175 -5.69 -1.51 17.29
C SER A 175 -4.68 -2.47 17.94
N LEU A 176 -3.67 -2.88 17.17
CA LEU A 176 -2.58 -3.77 17.57
C LEU A 176 -1.29 -3.01 17.90
N GLN A 177 -1.33 -1.68 18.00
CA GLN A 177 -0.16 -0.82 18.30
C GLN A 177 0.98 -0.93 17.28
N ALA A 178 0.69 -1.30 16.03
CA ALA A 178 1.71 -1.51 14.99
C ALA A 178 2.64 -0.32 14.76
N LEU A 179 2.15 0.92 14.96
CA LEU A 179 2.96 2.12 14.81
C LEU A 179 4.20 2.12 15.71
N GLU A 180 4.08 1.70 16.97
CA GLU A 180 5.22 1.67 17.88
C GLU A 180 6.25 0.63 17.44
N PHE A 181 5.81 -0.55 16.98
CA PHE A 181 6.72 -1.56 16.43
C PHE A 181 7.41 -1.08 15.15
N THR A 182 6.69 -0.34 14.29
CA THR A 182 7.32 0.20 13.08
C THR A 182 8.37 1.26 13.38
N LYS A 183 8.26 2.01 14.49
CA LYS A 183 9.29 2.96 14.95
C LYS A 183 10.60 2.27 15.30
N GLU A 184 10.53 1.09 15.90
CA GLU A 184 11.69 0.29 16.29
C GLU A 184 12.48 -0.26 15.09
N ILE A 185 11.84 -0.37 13.91
CA ILE A 185 12.47 -0.88 12.68
C ILE A 185 13.62 0.01 12.18
N GLN A 186 13.60 1.32 12.44
CA GLN A 186 14.67 2.24 11.97
C GLN A 186 16.04 1.97 12.58
N ASN A 187 16.09 1.24 13.70
CA ASN A 187 17.33 0.88 14.39
C ASN A 187 17.88 -0.49 13.94
N VAL A 188 17.29 -1.08 12.89
CA VAL A 188 17.72 -2.38 12.37
C VAL A 188 18.75 -2.12 11.27
N ASP A 189 20.03 -2.32 11.60
CA ASP A 189 21.19 -2.21 10.67
C ASP A 189 21.09 -3.10 9.41
N ASN A 190 20.06 -3.94 9.30
CA ASN A 190 19.86 -4.95 8.25
C ASN A 190 18.84 -4.58 7.16
N LEU A 191 18.27 -3.36 7.14
CA LEU A 191 17.45 -2.93 5.99
C LEU A 191 18.37 -2.63 4.80
N MET A 192 18.24 -3.44 3.74
CA MET A 192 19.27 -3.54 2.69
C MET A 192 19.03 -2.66 1.45
N ASN A 193 18.02 -1.78 1.41
CA ASN A 193 17.83 -0.83 0.31
C ASN A 193 17.02 0.42 0.73
N GLU A 194 17.14 1.49 -0.06
CA GLU A 194 16.42 2.75 0.12
C GLU A 194 14.90 2.54 0.02
N ASP A 195 14.42 1.70 -0.90
CA ASP A 195 13.00 1.38 -1.10
C ASP A 195 12.28 0.88 0.18
N ASP A 196 12.92 0.02 0.98
CA ASP A 196 12.31 -0.51 2.20
C ASP A 196 12.19 0.59 3.27
N ILE A 197 13.15 1.52 3.32
CA ILE A 197 13.10 2.69 4.20
C ILE A 197 11.91 3.58 3.82
N GLU A 198 11.72 3.86 2.54
CA GLU A 198 10.60 4.65 2.04
C GLU A 198 9.25 4.02 2.41
N LYS A 199 9.09 2.71 2.21
CA LYS A 199 7.87 1.99 2.59
C LYS A 199 7.61 2.02 4.09
N ILE A 200 8.63 1.86 4.92
CA ILE A 200 8.48 1.97 6.38
C ILE A 200 8.00 3.36 6.77
N VAL A 201 8.53 4.40 6.13
CA VAL A 201 8.06 5.77 6.35
C VAL A 201 6.58 5.87 5.97
N LEU A 202 6.17 5.42 4.79
CA LEU A 202 4.76 5.42 4.37
C LEU A 202 3.85 4.63 5.32
N VAL A 203 4.28 3.46 5.77
CA VAL A 203 3.56 2.64 6.75
C VAL A 203 3.36 3.41 8.06
N ARG A 204 4.43 3.96 8.63
CA ARG A 204 4.35 4.74 9.89
C ARG A 204 3.38 5.89 9.74
N MET A 205 3.38 6.51 8.58
CA MET A 205 2.52 7.63 8.25
C MET A 205 1.05 7.22 8.14
N ALA A 206 0.75 6.16 7.39
CA ALA A 206 -0.60 5.61 7.28
C ALA A 206 -1.16 5.23 8.67
N LEU A 207 -0.33 4.59 9.50
CA LEU A 207 -0.69 4.24 10.87
C LEU A 207 -0.88 5.46 11.77
N ALA A 208 0.01 6.46 11.68
CA ALA A 208 -0.15 7.71 12.41
C ALA A 208 -1.44 8.45 12.01
N LEU A 209 -1.79 8.44 10.73
CA LEU A 209 -3.01 9.04 10.20
C LEU A 209 -4.30 8.34 10.64
N GLY A 210 -4.25 7.05 10.93
CA GLY A 210 -5.36 6.32 11.54
C GLY A 210 -5.54 6.57 13.05
N ARG A 211 -4.77 7.48 13.67
CA ARG A 211 -4.98 7.92 15.05
C ARG A 211 -6.12 8.93 15.14
N THR A 212 -6.74 9.04 16.31
CA THR A 212 -7.75 10.07 16.58
C THR A 212 -7.14 11.48 16.54
N LEU A 213 -7.94 12.50 16.23
CA LEU A 213 -7.52 13.91 16.22
C LEU A 213 -6.79 14.30 17.51
N GLU A 214 -7.32 13.89 18.66
CA GLU A 214 -6.75 14.17 19.98
C GLU A 214 -5.34 13.54 20.15
N GLN A 215 -5.13 12.35 19.60
CA GLN A 215 -3.82 11.69 19.62
C GLN A 215 -2.81 12.37 18.68
N LEU A 216 -3.26 12.88 17.52
CA LEU A 216 -2.43 13.62 16.57
C LEU A 216 -2.03 15.00 17.11
N GLU A 217 -2.91 15.68 17.85
CA GLU A 217 -2.60 16.98 18.45
C GLU A 217 -1.56 16.87 19.57
N ASN A 218 -1.57 15.76 20.31
CA ASN A 218 -0.68 15.50 21.44
C ASN A 218 0.72 14.98 21.04
N ASP A 219 0.88 14.32 19.87
CA ASP A 219 2.18 13.84 19.36
C ASP A 219 2.75 14.84 18.33
N ARG A 220 3.73 15.65 18.77
CA ARG A 220 4.22 16.80 17.99
C ARG A 220 5.20 16.45 16.87
N THR A 221 5.96 15.38 17.02
CA THR A 221 7.10 15.04 16.17
C THR A 221 6.68 14.17 14.99
N CYS A 222 5.80 13.20 15.22
CA CYS A 222 5.40 12.24 14.20
C CYS A 222 4.77 12.86 12.93
N PRO A 223 3.86 13.86 13.01
CA PRO A 223 3.21 14.41 11.81
C PRO A 223 4.10 15.37 11.01
N ASN A 224 5.01 16.08 11.67
CA ASN A 224 5.90 17.04 10.99
C ASN A 224 6.99 16.32 10.21
N ASP A 225 7.64 15.34 10.83
CA ASP A 225 8.65 14.50 10.18
C ASP A 225 8.03 13.77 8.97
N ALA A 226 6.80 13.29 9.12
CA ALA A 226 6.01 12.68 8.05
C ALA A 226 5.75 13.63 6.87
N VAL A 227 5.39 14.89 7.14
CA VAL A 227 5.22 15.91 6.10
C VAL A 227 6.52 16.14 5.33
N ASP A 228 7.65 16.30 6.03
CA ASP A 228 8.94 16.54 5.38
C ASP A 228 9.39 15.35 4.52
N HIS A 229 9.20 14.11 4.99
CA HIS A 229 9.55 12.93 4.21
C HIS A 229 8.66 12.79 2.96
N LEU A 230 7.34 12.97 3.07
CA LEU A 230 6.48 12.96 1.88
C LEU A 230 6.88 14.02 0.87
N LEU A 231 7.20 15.21 1.34
CA LEU A 231 7.54 16.30 0.46
C LEU A 231 8.87 16.04 -0.27
N GLN A 232 9.83 15.39 0.41
CA GLN A 232 11.05 14.90 -0.21
C GLN A 232 10.77 13.80 -1.25
N LEU A 233 9.92 12.81 -0.93
CA LEU A 233 9.55 11.75 -1.87
C LEU A 233 8.81 12.28 -3.10
N ILE A 234 7.86 13.21 -2.91
CA ILE A 234 7.18 13.89 -4.01
C ILE A 234 8.20 14.64 -4.87
N THR A 235 9.13 15.38 -4.24
CA THR A 235 10.18 16.11 -4.96
C THR A 235 11.11 15.18 -5.75
N ALA A 236 11.49 14.04 -5.18
CA ALA A 236 12.33 13.03 -5.83
C ALA A 236 11.61 12.41 -7.04
N ALA A 237 10.34 12.01 -6.85
CA ALA A 237 9.49 11.51 -7.93
C ALA A 237 9.33 12.53 -9.07
N GLU A 238 9.28 13.83 -8.74
CA GLU A 238 9.25 14.88 -9.76
C GLU A 238 10.53 14.96 -10.60
N GLN A 239 11.68 14.81 -9.94
CA GLN A 239 12.99 14.95 -10.56
C GLN A 239 13.34 13.75 -11.44
N SER A 240 12.96 12.53 -11.03
CA SER A 240 13.29 11.32 -11.78
C SER A 240 12.38 11.07 -12.99
N GLN A 241 11.26 11.79 -13.09
CA GLN A 241 10.20 11.52 -14.06
C GLN A 241 9.57 10.13 -13.95
N ASP A 242 9.84 9.38 -12.87
CA ASP A 242 9.25 8.07 -12.58
C ASP A 242 7.81 8.19 -12.05
N TYR A 243 7.04 9.14 -12.57
CA TYR A 243 5.67 9.44 -12.16
C TYR A 243 4.70 8.25 -12.28
N SER A 244 5.10 7.15 -12.95
CA SER A 244 4.19 6.13 -13.47
C SER A 244 4.63 4.67 -13.27
N HIS A 245 5.82 4.38 -12.72
CA HIS A 245 6.35 3.00 -12.73
C HIS A 245 6.79 2.50 -11.35
N ASN A 246 6.32 1.28 -11.04
CA ASN A 246 6.63 0.44 -9.87
C ASN A 246 6.24 0.97 -8.48
N GLY A 247 5.13 0.45 -7.95
CA GLY A 247 4.87 0.26 -6.51
C GLY A 247 4.60 1.51 -5.66
N LEU A 248 4.95 2.71 -6.14
CA LEU A 248 4.96 3.95 -5.36
C LEU A 248 4.59 5.14 -6.27
N HIS A 249 3.37 5.12 -6.79
CA HIS A 249 2.87 6.15 -7.70
C HIS A 249 2.67 7.49 -6.96
N LEU A 250 2.90 8.62 -7.63
CA LEU A 250 2.76 9.96 -7.05
C LEU A 250 1.38 10.18 -6.37
N SER A 251 0.33 9.53 -6.87
CA SER A 251 -1.00 9.56 -6.25
C SER A 251 -0.98 9.09 -4.80
N GLU A 252 -0.24 8.03 -4.46
CA GLU A 252 -0.20 7.48 -3.10
C GLU A 252 0.41 8.49 -2.13
N LEU A 253 1.54 9.10 -2.50
CA LEU A 253 2.20 10.15 -1.72
C LEU A 253 1.30 11.36 -1.50
N LEU A 254 0.63 11.82 -2.56
CA LEU A 254 -0.27 12.97 -2.50
C LEU A 254 -1.53 12.69 -1.68
N ILE A 255 -2.06 11.46 -1.72
CA ILE A 255 -3.18 11.05 -0.87
C ILE A 255 -2.78 11.11 0.60
N PHE A 256 -1.64 10.54 0.98
CA PHE A 256 -1.18 10.61 2.36
C PHE A 256 -0.93 12.06 2.81
N LEU A 257 -0.34 12.89 1.95
CA LEU A 257 -0.14 14.30 2.24
C LEU A 257 -1.48 15.04 2.43
N MET A 258 -2.43 14.83 1.53
CA MET A 258 -3.78 15.40 1.60
C MET A 258 -4.45 15.09 2.94
N ILE A 259 -4.33 13.85 3.42
CA ILE A 259 -4.90 13.45 4.71
C ILE A 259 -4.21 14.21 5.86
N LEU A 260 -2.87 14.27 5.88
CA LEU A 260 -2.13 14.99 6.92
C LEU A 260 -2.52 16.46 7.01
N ILE A 261 -2.59 17.15 5.87
CA ILE A 261 -2.82 18.59 5.83
C ILE A 261 -4.29 18.98 5.94
N SER A 262 -5.20 18.01 5.99
CA SER A 262 -6.59 18.28 6.40
C SER A 262 -6.65 18.77 7.85
N TYR A 263 -5.62 18.49 8.65
CA TYR A 263 -5.47 19.04 9.99
C TYR A 263 -4.74 20.38 9.96
N LYS A 264 -5.25 21.33 10.76
CA LYS A 264 -4.77 22.72 10.82
C LYS A 264 -3.26 22.83 11.02
N ARG A 265 -2.71 22.03 11.93
CA ARG A 265 -1.31 22.12 12.38
C ARG A 265 -0.31 21.55 11.36
N PRO A 266 -0.47 20.33 10.81
CA PRO A 266 0.38 19.84 9.72
C PRO A 266 0.32 20.75 8.48
N LEU A 267 -0.83 21.36 8.17
CA LEU A 267 -0.93 22.35 7.09
C LEU A 267 -0.09 23.60 7.37
N GLU A 268 -0.16 24.15 8.58
CA GLU A 268 0.69 25.28 9.00
C GLU A 268 2.18 24.91 8.92
N TYR A 269 2.54 23.70 9.37
CA TYR A 269 3.90 23.20 9.26
C TYR A 269 4.36 23.09 7.80
N LEU A 270 3.58 22.45 6.92
CA LEU A 270 3.89 22.30 5.50
C LEU A 270 4.18 23.66 4.82
N LEU A 271 3.39 24.68 5.15
CA LEU A 271 3.44 25.96 4.46
C LEU A 271 4.41 26.96 5.07
N GLU A 272 4.77 26.83 6.35
CA GLU A 272 5.58 27.83 7.07
C GLU A 272 6.91 27.27 7.61
N HIS A 273 7.02 25.96 7.80
CA HIS A 273 8.08 25.36 8.63
C HIS A 273 8.74 24.09 8.05
N SER A 274 8.23 23.55 6.94
CA SER A 274 8.81 22.36 6.30
C SER A 274 10.28 22.58 5.97
N GLN A 275 11.11 21.58 6.26
CA GLN A 275 12.54 21.60 5.97
C GLN A 275 12.90 20.93 4.64
N ALA A 276 11.90 20.41 3.92
CA ALA A 276 12.13 19.80 2.63
C ALA A 276 12.74 20.81 1.65
N LYS A 277 13.78 20.37 0.93
CA LYS A 277 14.51 21.21 -0.03
C LYS A 277 13.86 21.07 -1.40
N PHE A 278 13.26 22.15 -1.88
CA PHE A 278 12.77 22.25 -3.26
C PHE A 278 13.92 22.60 -4.22
N ASP A 279 13.67 22.46 -5.53
CA ASP A 279 14.49 23.09 -6.57
C ASP A 279 14.74 24.57 -6.22
N ASN A 280 15.98 25.05 -6.41
CA ASN A 280 16.40 26.45 -6.23
C ASN A 280 15.50 27.51 -6.90
N LYS A 281 14.66 27.12 -7.86
CA LYS A 281 13.70 27.99 -8.57
C LYS A 281 12.36 28.14 -7.86
N THR A 282 12.06 27.30 -6.87
CA THR A 282 10.78 27.25 -6.17
C THR A 282 10.81 28.16 -4.94
N GLN A 283 9.98 29.20 -4.92
CA GLN A 283 10.03 30.23 -3.86
C GLN A 283 9.12 29.91 -2.67
N SER A 284 8.16 29.01 -2.83
CA SER A 284 7.27 28.56 -1.75
C SER A 284 6.74 27.15 -2.01
N THR A 285 6.30 26.47 -0.93
CA THR A 285 5.60 25.18 -1.02
C THR A 285 4.34 25.26 -1.89
N THR A 286 3.63 26.40 -1.87
CA THR A 286 2.47 26.63 -2.75
C THR A 286 2.89 26.63 -4.22
N GLN A 287 3.98 27.34 -4.57
CA GLN A 287 4.49 27.39 -5.93
C GLN A 287 4.98 26.03 -6.41
N PHE A 288 5.58 25.24 -5.51
CA PHE A 288 5.96 23.85 -5.78
C PHE A 288 4.74 23.08 -6.27
N PHE A 289 3.68 22.98 -5.47
CA PHE A 289 2.47 22.24 -5.85
C PHE A 289 1.81 22.75 -7.13
N ILE A 290 1.76 24.06 -7.37
CA ILE A 290 1.22 24.62 -8.62
C ILE A 290 2.04 24.11 -9.82
N THR A 291 3.36 24.16 -9.72
CA THR A 291 4.27 23.74 -10.80
C THR A 291 4.14 22.24 -11.06
N SER A 292 4.10 21.44 -9.99
CA SER A 292 3.86 20.00 -9.99
C SER A 292 2.57 19.64 -10.72
N PHE A 293 1.48 20.30 -10.33
CA PHE A 293 0.16 20.06 -10.90
C PHE A 293 0.10 20.35 -12.40
N LEU A 294 0.66 21.48 -12.84
CA LEU A 294 0.71 21.85 -14.26
C LEU A 294 1.51 20.83 -15.08
N LYS A 295 2.72 20.47 -14.61
CA LYS A 295 3.57 19.47 -15.25
C LYS A 295 2.88 18.11 -15.33
N PHE A 296 2.24 17.66 -14.26
CA PHE A 296 1.56 16.36 -14.24
C PHE A 296 0.37 16.33 -15.22
N HIS A 297 -0.44 17.40 -15.23
CA HIS A 297 -1.58 17.50 -16.13
C HIS A 297 -1.18 17.44 -17.62
N GLU A 298 -0.07 18.09 -17.98
CA GLU A 298 0.47 18.12 -19.34
C GLU A 298 1.12 16.79 -19.77
N ASN A 299 1.92 16.18 -18.89
CA ASN A 299 2.79 15.05 -19.27
C ASN A 299 2.13 13.67 -19.12
N VAL A 300 1.06 13.55 -18.33
CA VAL A 300 0.41 12.25 -18.10
C VAL A 300 -0.78 12.05 -19.03
N SER A 301 -0.84 10.90 -19.71
CA SER A 301 -1.94 10.56 -20.63
C SER A 301 -3.29 10.56 -19.92
N ASN A 302 -4.34 11.00 -20.62
CA ASN A 302 -5.73 10.88 -20.13
C ASN A 302 -6.20 9.42 -20.01
N GLU A 303 -5.49 8.48 -20.63
CA GLU A 303 -5.76 7.05 -20.56
C GLU A 303 -5.15 6.40 -19.29
N ASP A 304 -4.32 7.13 -18.55
CA ASP A 304 -3.72 6.63 -17.31
C ASP A 304 -4.81 6.46 -16.23
N PRO A 305 -4.99 5.24 -15.68
CA PRO A 305 -6.04 4.95 -14.71
C PRO A 305 -5.87 5.71 -13.38
N LEU A 306 -4.67 6.19 -13.05
CA LEU A 306 -4.36 6.91 -11.82
C LEU A 306 -4.34 8.43 -12.01
N LYS A 307 -4.40 8.96 -13.24
CA LYS A 307 -4.41 10.42 -13.49
C LYS A 307 -5.53 11.13 -12.72
N SER A 308 -6.74 10.59 -12.77
CA SER A 308 -7.91 11.16 -12.07
C SER A 308 -7.69 11.21 -10.56
N LEU A 309 -7.05 10.19 -9.99
CA LEU A 309 -6.77 10.09 -8.56
C LEU A 309 -5.72 11.13 -8.13
N THR A 310 -4.62 11.25 -8.87
CA THR A 310 -3.58 12.26 -8.62
C THR A 310 -4.14 13.67 -8.74
N MET A 311 -4.95 13.94 -9.78
CA MET A 311 -5.57 15.24 -9.99
C MET A 311 -6.53 15.61 -8.85
N ALA A 312 -7.30 14.65 -8.37
CA ALA A 312 -8.17 14.85 -7.21
C ALA A 312 -7.37 15.17 -5.94
N ALA A 313 -6.25 14.47 -5.70
CA ALA A 313 -5.39 14.74 -4.55
C ALA A 313 -4.79 16.16 -4.60
N PHE A 314 -4.28 16.60 -5.75
CA PHE A 314 -3.81 17.97 -5.95
C PHE A 314 -4.92 19.01 -5.70
N CYS A 315 -6.11 18.81 -6.25
CA CYS A 315 -7.23 19.73 -6.05
C CYS A 315 -7.58 19.87 -4.56
N ASN A 316 -7.56 18.77 -3.80
CA ASN A 316 -7.79 18.81 -2.35
C ASN A 316 -6.65 19.51 -1.59
N ILE A 317 -5.40 19.37 -2.01
CA ILE A 317 -4.27 20.12 -1.44
C ILE A 317 -4.50 21.63 -1.65
N PHE A 318 -4.82 22.05 -2.87
CA PHE A 318 -5.10 23.46 -3.17
C PHE A 318 -6.31 23.99 -2.41
N TRP A 319 -7.35 23.18 -2.24
CA TRP A 319 -8.50 23.55 -1.42
C TRP A 319 -8.09 23.86 0.03
N ASN A 320 -7.30 22.98 0.65
CA ASN A 320 -6.79 23.19 2.02
C ASN A 320 -5.93 24.45 2.13
N ILE A 321 -5.03 24.68 1.16
CA ILE A 321 -4.22 25.91 1.09
C ILE A 321 -5.11 27.15 0.95
N SER A 322 -6.14 27.08 0.10
CA SER A 322 -7.03 28.21 -0.21
C SER A 322 -7.86 28.70 0.98
N ARG A 323 -8.06 27.85 2.00
CA ARG A 323 -8.74 28.23 3.27
C ARG A 323 -7.96 29.26 4.08
N ARG A 324 -6.69 29.51 3.75
CA ARG A 324 -5.83 30.50 4.42
C ARG A 324 -5.67 31.73 3.52
N HIS A 325 -6.18 32.87 3.96
CA HIS A 325 -6.17 34.12 3.19
C HIS A 325 -4.77 34.54 2.70
N GLN A 326 -3.71 34.24 3.46
CA GLN A 326 -2.34 34.58 3.07
C GLN A 326 -1.89 33.86 1.79
N TYR A 327 -2.29 32.60 1.59
CA TYR A 327 -1.89 31.79 0.42
C TYR A 327 -2.84 31.91 -0.77
N GLN A 328 -4.06 32.44 -0.57
CA GLN A 328 -4.98 32.76 -1.68
C GLN A 328 -4.34 33.70 -2.71
N LYS A 329 -3.47 34.62 -2.25
CA LYS A 329 -2.75 35.53 -3.16
C LYS A 329 -1.75 34.76 -4.03
N GLU A 330 -1.03 33.79 -3.46
CA GLU A 330 -0.07 32.96 -4.20
C GLU A 330 -0.75 32.07 -5.23
N LEU A 331 -1.84 31.39 -4.85
CA LEU A 331 -2.66 30.59 -5.78
C LEU A 331 -3.17 31.43 -6.97
N LYS A 332 -3.33 32.75 -6.78
CA LYS A 332 -3.81 33.66 -7.82
C LYS A 332 -2.72 34.26 -8.71
N LYS A 333 -1.43 34.02 -8.42
CA LYS A 333 -0.33 34.60 -9.21
C LYS A 333 -0.12 33.92 -10.57
N THR A 334 -0.52 32.66 -10.70
CA THR A 334 -0.27 31.86 -11.91
C THR A 334 -1.54 31.78 -12.75
N GLU A 335 -1.60 32.55 -13.84
CA GLU A 335 -2.78 32.59 -14.74
C GLU A 335 -3.11 31.23 -15.36
N GLU A 336 -2.08 30.48 -15.74
CA GLU A 336 -2.23 29.14 -16.31
C GLU A 336 -2.92 28.17 -15.35
N PHE A 337 -2.50 28.18 -14.07
CA PHE A 337 -3.12 27.40 -13.01
C PHE A 337 -4.59 27.78 -12.80
N GLN A 338 -4.90 29.08 -12.77
CA GLN A 338 -6.29 29.54 -12.64
C GLN A 338 -7.16 29.06 -13.79
N LYS A 339 -6.65 29.15 -15.02
CA LYS A 339 -7.35 28.70 -16.21
C LYS A 339 -7.63 27.20 -16.15
N LEU A 340 -6.64 26.39 -15.79
CA LEU A 340 -6.80 24.95 -15.69
C LEU A 340 -7.80 24.54 -14.59
N ILE A 341 -7.72 25.12 -13.39
CA ILE A 341 -8.69 24.86 -12.31
C ILE A 341 -10.11 25.23 -12.72
N LYS A 342 -10.27 26.35 -13.44
CA LYS A 342 -11.56 26.78 -13.97
C LYS A 342 -12.08 25.81 -15.03
N ASP A 343 -11.23 25.38 -15.96
CA ASP A 343 -11.60 24.41 -17.00
C ASP A 343 -12.05 23.08 -16.39
N ILE A 344 -11.36 22.60 -15.35
CA ILE A 344 -11.73 21.38 -14.60
C ILE A 344 -13.10 21.55 -13.93
N ALA A 345 -13.34 22.69 -13.26
CA ALA A 345 -14.60 22.98 -12.59
C ALA A 345 -15.78 23.12 -13.59
N GLU A 346 -15.55 23.75 -14.74
CA GLU A 346 -16.58 24.03 -15.76
C GLU A 346 -16.94 22.79 -16.60
N LYS A 347 -15.95 21.94 -16.91
CA LYS A 347 -16.20 20.70 -17.66
C LYS A 347 -17.08 19.71 -16.92
N LYS A 348 -17.35 19.94 -15.62
CA LYS A 348 -17.88 18.92 -14.70
C LYS A 348 -17.18 17.60 -14.99
N GLU A 349 -15.85 17.63 -15.12
CA GLU A 349 -15.06 16.41 -15.02
C GLU A 349 -15.36 15.90 -13.63
N LYS A 350 -16.38 15.04 -13.56
CA LYS A 350 -16.72 14.39 -12.34
C LYS A 350 -15.54 13.47 -12.12
N PHE A 351 -14.66 13.87 -11.22
CA PHE A 351 -13.89 12.92 -10.44
C PHE A 351 -14.92 12.17 -9.56
N GLU A 352 -15.78 11.42 -10.24
CA GLU A 352 -16.93 10.72 -9.71
C GLU A 352 -16.34 9.58 -8.89
N SER A 353 -16.33 9.78 -7.57
CA SER A 353 -16.19 8.72 -6.56
C SER A 353 -15.07 7.69 -6.82
N LEU A 354 -13.87 7.94 -6.32
CA LEU A 354 -12.99 6.84 -5.91
C LEU A 354 -12.99 6.77 -4.38
N GLN A 355 -14.03 6.12 -3.88
CA GLN A 355 -14.11 5.55 -2.54
C GLN A 355 -13.01 4.50 -2.34
N GLN A 356 -11.78 4.94 -2.18
CA GLN A 356 -10.83 4.36 -1.23
C GLN A 356 -10.16 5.48 -0.42
N VAL A 357 -10.87 6.60 -0.29
CA VAL A 357 -10.65 7.54 0.79
C VAL A 357 -11.14 6.82 2.05
N PRO A 358 -10.28 6.51 3.03
CA PRO A 358 -10.75 5.95 4.30
C PRO A 358 -11.98 6.68 4.85
N LYS A 359 -13.07 5.97 5.18
CA LYS A 359 -14.30 6.44 5.86
C LYS A 359 -14.07 7.35 7.07
N PHE A 360 -12.93 7.34 7.76
CA PHE A 360 -12.62 8.39 8.74
C PHE A 360 -12.51 9.81 8.12
N ILE A 361 -12.39 9.91 6.79
CA ILE A 361 -12.43 11.14 5.97
C ILE A 361 -13.87 11.44 5.49
N ASP A 362 -14.84 10.52 5.57
CA ASP A 362 -16.26 10.85 5.34
C ASP A 362 -16.80 11.80 6.43
N ASN A 363 -16.16 11.85 7.59
CA ASN A 363 -16.46 12.77 8.68
C ASN A 363 -15.75 14.13 8.58
N ILE A 364 -14.87 14.32 7.58
CA ILE A 364 -14.34 15.64 7.24
C ILE A 364 -15.37 16.26 6.30
N GLU A 365 -16.02 17.36 6.73
CA GLU A 365 -17.02 18.06 5.90
C GLU A 365 -16.47 18.33 4.49
N LYS A 366 -16.96 17.54 3.55
CA LYS A 366 -16.78 17.72 2.11
C LYS A 366 -17.59 18.95 1.69
N ALA A 367 -17.04 19.78 0.81
CA ALA A 367 -17.74 20.91 0.20
C ALA A 367 -18.37 20.49 -1.12
#